data_AF-A0A804I2T4-F1
#
_entry.id   AF-A0A804I2T4-F1
#
_cell.length_a   1.000
_cell.length_b   1.000
_cell.length_c   1.000
_cell.angle_alpha   90.00
_cell.angle_beta   90.00
_cell.angle_gamma   90.00
#
_symmetry.space_group_name_H-M   'P 1'
#
loop_
_entity.id
_entity.type
_entity.pdbx_description
1 polymer ?
#
loop_
_entity_poly.entity_id
_entity_poly.type
_entity_poly.pdbx_seq_one_letter_code
_entity_poly.pdbx_strand_id
1 'polypeptide(L)'
;MTSYMLNGAEALTFPKGRTPTGLGFRGSSLNGICLPKMGVVSVGGGSMKAKSLVPACGLSSSRPASQPRFIQHKKEAFWFYRFLSIVYDHVINPGHWTEDMRDEALEPADLYDARLKVVDVGGGTGFTTLGIVKHIYPKNVTILDQSPHQLEKARQKEELKECTIIEGDAEELPFPTDSVDRYISAGSIEYWPDPQRGIKEAYRVLKLGGLACIIGPVYPTFWLSRFFADMWMLFPKEEEYIEWFKKAGFKDVKLKRIGPKWYRGVRRHGLIMGCSVTGVKRESGDSPLQLGPKVEDVKKPVNPFAFLLRFILGTVAATYYVLVPIYMWIKDQIVPKGQPI
;
A
#
# COMPACT_ATOMS: atom_id res chain seq x y z
N MET A 1 -47.64 20.61 -23.00
CA MET A 1 -48.87 19.81 -22.86
C MET A 1 -48.53 18.36 -23.16
N THR A 2 -48.74 17.47 -22.18
CA THR A 2 -49.05 16.00 -22.24
C THR A 2 -48.22 15.08 -23.15
N SER A 3 -47.88 13.83 -22.87
CA SER A 3 -47.98 12.82 -21.78
C SER A 3 -47.52 11.52 -22.51
N TYR A 4 -46.69 10.62 -21.98
CA TYR A 4 -47.12 9.43 -21.24
C TYR A 4 -45.92 8.54 -20.92
N MET A 5 -45.96 7.93 -19.73
CA MET A 5 -45.13 6.82 -19.26
C MET A 5 -45.45 5.50 -20.00
N LEU A 6 -44.54 4.51 -19.94
CA LEU A 6 -44.87 3.11 -19.65
C LEU A 6 -43.63 2.25 -19.29
N ASN A 7 -43.83 1.43 -18.24
CA ASN A 7 -42.97 0.39 -17.67
C ASN A 7 -42.78 -0.82 -18.60
N GLY A 8 -41.76 -1.64 -18.32
CA GLY A 8 -41.71 -3.04 -18.77
C GLY A 8 -40.49 -3.81 -18.26
N ALA A 9 -40.68 -4.63 -17.22
CA ALA A 9 -39.73 -5.63 -16.75
C ALA A 9 -39.88 -6.93 -17.56
N GLU A 10 -38.78 -7.55 -17.98
CA GLU A 10 -38.79 -8.90 -18.55
C GLU A 10 -37.97 -9.87 -17.69
N ALA A 11 -38.68 -10.87 -17.17
CA ALA A 11 -38.14 -12.05 -16.53
C ALA A 11 -37.97 -13.16 -17.59
N LEU A 12 -36.78 -13.76 -17.67
CA LEU A 12 -36.53 -14.95 -18.49
C LEU A 12 -36.16 -16.13 -17.59
N THR A 13 -37.11 -17.06 -17.45
CA THR A 13 -36.96 -18.40 -16.88
C THR A 13 -36.29 -19.33 -17.89
N PHE A 14 -35.30 -20.13 -17.47
CA PHE A 14 -34.78 -21.28 -18.23
C PHE A 14 -35.09 -22.62 -17.52
N PRO A 15 -35.35 -23.71 -18.26
CA PRO A 15 -35.96 -24.92 -17.74
C PRO A 15 -34.98 -26.00 -17.25
N LYS A 16 -35.49 -26.88 -16.39
CA LYS A 16 -34.84 -28.08 -15.82
C LYS A 16 -34.41 -29.08 -16.91
N GLY A 17 -33.17 -29.57 -16.82
CA GLY A 17 -32.63 -30.67 -17.63
C GLY A 17 -31.92 -31.73 -16.76
N ARG A 18 -32.18 -33.00 -17.06
CA ARG A 18 -31.86 -34.22 -16.30
C ARG A 18 -30.36 -34.53 -16.17
N THR A 19 -30.01 -35.17 -15.05
CA THR A 19 -28.74 -35.87 -14.76
C THR A 19 -28.64 -37.23 -15.48
N PRO A 20 -27.47 -37.63 -15.99
CA PRO A 20 -27.14 -39.03 -16.26
C PRO A 20 -26.30 -39.66 -15.14
N THR A 21 -26.62 -40.92 -14.87
CA THR A 21 -26.01 -41.86 -13.93
C THR A 21 -24.73 -42.50 -14.47
N GLY A 22 -23.72 -42.62 -13.60
CA GLY A 22 -22.93 -43.83 -13.40
C GLY A 22 -21.85 -44.22 -14.43
N LEU A 23 -20.59 -44.04 -14.04
CA LEU A 23 -19.51 -44.98 -14.31
C LEU A 23 -18.46 -44.82 -13.21
N GLY A 24 -18.37 -45.83 -12.35
CA GLY A 24 -17.43 -45.85 -11.22
C GLY A 24 -16.05 -46.33 -11.62
N PHE A 25 -15.03 -45.80 -10.96
CA PHE A 25 -13.78 -46.51 -10.72
C PHE A 25 -13.32 -46.27 -9.28
N ARG A 26 -12.93 -47.38 -8.65
CA ARG A 26 -12.48 -47.52 -7.26
C ARG A 26 -11.14 -46.83 -7.01
N GLY A 27 -11.01 -46.24 -5.82
CA GLY A 27 -9.84 -46.43 -4.94
C GLY A 27 -8.77 -45.35 -4.95
N SER A 28 -8.76 -44.48 -3.94
CA SER A 28 -7.73 -44.44 -2.88
C SER A 28 -7.97 -43.25 -1.95
N SER A 29 -7.96 -43.53 -0.66
CA SER A 29 -8.27 -42.61 0.44
C SER A 29 -7.15 -41.58 0.69
N LEU A 30 -7.52 -40.31 0.85
CA LEU A 30 -6.80 -39.38 1.74
C LEU A 30 -7.84 -38.55 2.50
N ASN A 31 -7.90 -38.81 3.81
CA ASN A 31 -8.72 -38.13 4.80
C ASN A 31 -8.25 -36.69 5.02
N GLY A 32 -9.19 -35.77 5.27
CA GLY A 32 -8.90 -34.55 6.03
C GLY A 32 -9.40 -33.23 5.44
N ILE A 33 -10.70 -33.08 5.18
CA ILE A 33 -11.33 -31.74 5.08
C ILE A 33 -12.57 -31.73 5.97
N CYS A 34 -12.49 -31.01 7.09
CA CYS A 34 -13.60 -30.72 7.98
C CYS A 34 -14.39 -29.56 7.38
N LEU A 35 -15.59 -29.83 6.84
CA LEU A 35 -16.55 -28.81 6.42
C LEU A 35 -17.26 -28.25 7.67
N PRO A 36 -17.40 -26.91 7.84
CA PRO A 36 -18.11 -26.35 8.97
C PRO A 36 -19.60 -26.67 8.89
N LYS A 37 -20.18 -27.18 9.99
CA LYS A 37 -21.61 -27.47 10.14
C LYS A 37 -22.43 -26.19 9.93
N MET A 38 -23.36 -26.21 8.98
CA MET A 38 -24.44 -25.22 8.91
C MET A 38 -25.39 -25.45 10.09
N GLY A 39 -25.45 -24.48 11.01
CA GLY A 39 -26.48 -24.42 12.03
C GLY A 39 -27.74 -23.74 11.47
N VAL A 40 -28.87 -24.45 11.50
CA VAL A 40 -30.20 -23.88 11.22
C VAL A 40 -30.74 -23.33 12.53
N VAL A 41 -30.90 -22.01 12.63
CA VAL A 41 -31.66 -21.39 13.72
C VAL A 41 -33.08 -21.15 13.22
N SER A 42 -34.04 -21.85 13.83
CA SER A 42 -35.47 -21.61 13.63
C SER A 42 -35.97 -20.66 14.70
N VAL A 43 -36.58 -19.54 14.31
CA VAL A 43 -37.41 -18.71 15.18
C VAL A 43 -38.81 -18.71 14.58
N GLY A 44 -39.78 -19.14 15.37
CA GLY A 44 -41.17 -19.37 14.94
C GLY A 44 -42.04 -18.11 14.92
N GLY A 45 -43.04 -18.15 14.04
CA GLY A 45 -44.37 -17.56 14.25
C GLY A 45 -44.63 -16.17 13.69
N GLY A 46 -45.33 -16.09 12.54
CA GLY A 46 -46.17 -14.94 12.19
C GLY A 46 -45.93 -14.31 10.81
N SER A 47 -46.76 -14.72 9.84
CA SER A 47 -47.22 -14.00 8.63
C SER A 47 -46.23 -13.31 7.66
N MET A 48 -46.35 -13.71 6.38
CA MET A 48 -45.84 -13.09 5.13
C MET A 48 -44.31 -13.07 4.91
N LYS A 49 -43.81 -14.05 4.14
CA LYS A 49 -42.44 -14.08 3.60
C LYS A 49 -42.36 -13.25 2.30
N ALA A 50 -41.82 -12.04 2.39
CA ALA A 50 -41.08 -11.43 1.29
C ALA A 50 -39.58 -11.70 1.52
N LYS A 51 -38.95 -12.49 0.65
CA LYS A 51 -37.49 -12.70 0.68
C LYS A 51 -36.82 -11.56 -0.08
N SER A 52 -36.41 -10.51 0.62
CA SER A 52 -35.43 -9.56 0.10
C SER A 52 -34.03 -10.13 0.35
N LEU A 53 -33.31 -10.47 -0.72
CA LEU A 53 -31.87 -10.75 -0.67
C LEU A 53 -31.14 -9.41 -0.62
N VAL A 54 -30.86 -8.91 0.58
CA VAL A 54 -29.88 -7.85 0.77
C VAL A 54 -28.50 -8.51 0.77
N PRO A 55 -27.54 -8.10 -0.08
CA PRO A 55 -26.18 -8.61 0.02
C PRO A 55 -25.63 -8.16 1.38
N ALA A 56 -25.33 -9.13 2.25
CA ALA A 56 -24.53 -8.87 3.44
C ALA A 56 -23.21 -8.30 2.94
N CYS A 57 -23.01 -7.00 3.20
CA CYS A 57 -21.74 -6.33 2.99
C CYS A 57 -20.70 -7.13 3.77
N GLY A 58 -19.89 -7.91 3.06
CA GLY A 58 -18.85 -8.70 3.67
C GLY A 58 -17.91 -7.73 4.36
N LEU A 59 -17.89 -7.78 5.70
CA LEU A 59 -16.79 -7.28 6.50
C LEU A 59 -15.52 -7.88 5.87
N SER A 60 -14.79 -7.05 5.12
CA SER A 60 -13.48 -7.38 4.59
C SER A 60 -12.61 -7.66 5.82
N SER A 61 -12.40 -8.93 6.13
CA SER A 61 -11.43 -9.32 7.14
C SER A 61 -10.06 -8.83 6.69
N SER A 62 -9.40 -8.04 7.54
CA SER A 62 -8.00 -7.68 7.37
C SER A 62 -7.18 -8.95 7.13
N ARG A 63 -6.32 -8.94 6.10
CA ARG A 63 -5.51 -10.11 5.72
C ARG A 63 -4.65 -10.50 6.93
N PRO A 64 -4.65 -11.76 7.39
CA PRO A 64 -3.89 -12.14 8.57
C PRO A 64 -2.39 -11.94 8.29
N ALA A 65 -1.68 -11.36 9.26
CA ALA A 65 -0.23 -11.10 9.22
C ALA A 65 0.63 -12.36 8.98
N SER A 66 0.00 -13.55 8.98
CA SER A 66 0.60 -14.87 8.87
C SER A 66 0.65 -15.44 7.44
N GLN A 67 0.22 -14.73 6.40
CA GLN A 67 0.55 -15.19 5.04
C GLN A 67 2.06 -15.06 4.78
N PRO A 68 2.71 -16.08 4.17
CA PRO A 68 4.14 -16.04 3.91
C PRO A 68 4.44 -14.91 2.92
N ARG A 69 5.02 -13.82 3.44
CA ARG A 69 5.71 -12.82 2.61
C ARG A 69 7.11 -13.39 2.39
N PHE A 70 7.54 -13.58 1.15
CA PHE A 70 8.81 -14.27 0.90
C PHE A 70 10.04 -13.40 1.24
N ILE A 71 9.89 -12.08 1.26
CA ILE A 71 10.91 -11.12 1.73
C ILE A 71 10.37 -10.45 3.02
N GLN A 72 10.68 -11.03 4.18
CA GLN A 72 10.38 -10.44 5.49
C GLN A 72 11.64 -9.97 6.23
N HIS A 73 12.82 -10.40 5.80
CA HIS A 73 14.05 -10.17 6.55
C HIS A 73 14.74 -8.89 6.09
N LYS A 74 14.80 -7.87 6.95
CA LYS A 74 15.48 -6.59 6.66
C LYS A 74 16.89 -6.80 6.07
N LYS A 75 17.64 -7.82 6.50
CA LYS A 75 19.00 -8.14 6.01
C LYS A 75 19.06 -8.76 4.61
N GLU A 76 18.11 -9.62 4.24
CA GLU A 76 18.03 -10.19 2.87
C GLU A 76 17.58 -9.12 1.89
N ALA A 77 16.57 -8.38 2.33
CA ALA A 77 16.01 -7.25 1.63
C ALA A 77 17.08 -6.17 1.44
N PHE A 78 17.93 -5.90 2.43
CA PHE A 78 19.02 -4.92 2.34
C PHE A 78 19.97 -5.14 1.16
N TRP A 79 20.45 -6.36 0.92
CA TRP A 79 21.36 -6.65 -0.21
C TRP A 79 20.65 -6.61 -1.55
N PHE A 80 19.43 -7.14 -1.60
CA PHE A 80 18.55 -7.04 -2.78
C PHE A 80 18.25 -5.57 -3.12
N TYR A 81 17.92 -4.74 -2.12
CA TYR A 81 17.62 -3.32 -2.25
C TYR A 81 18.87 -2.46 -2.49
N ARG A 82 20.04 -2.82 -1.96
CA ARG A 82 21.30 -2.14 -2.29
C ARG A 82 21.59 -2.22 -3.79
N PHE A 83 21.33 -3.36 -4.42
CA PHE A 83 21.49 -3.52 -5.86
C PHE A 83 20.34 -2.88 -6.64
N LEU A 84 19.09 -3.12 -6.22
CA LEU A 84 17.92 -2.59 -6.89
C LEU A 84 17.83 -1.06 -6.82
N SER A 85 18.18 -0.41 -5.69
CA SER A 85 18.12 1.06 -5.53
C SER A 85 19.04 1.81 -6.49
N ILE A 86 20.20 1.24 -6.84
CA ILE A 86 21.09 1.81 -7.87
C ILE A 86 20.38 1.87 -9.23
N VAL A 87 19.66 0.79 -9.58
CA VAL A 87 18.85 0.69 -10.80
C VAL A 87 17.57 1.53 -10.69
N TYR A 88 16.96 1.58 -9.50
CA TYR A 88 15.68 2.23 -9.25
C TYR A 88 15.77 3.74 -9.46
N ASP A 89 16.79 4.39 -8.91
CA ASP A 89 17.00 5.84 -9.04
C ASP A 89 17.22 6.29 -10.51
N HIS A 90 17.95 5.51 -11.30
CA HIS A 90 18.41 5.93 -12.65
C HIS A 90 17.54 5.38 -13.79
N VAL A 91 16.83 4.28 -13.58
CA VAL A 91 16.10 3.56 -14.64
C VAL A 91 14.59 3.54 -14.37
N ILE A 92 14.16 3.44 -13.10
CA ILE A 92 12.75 3.22 -12.74
C ILE A 92 12.05 4.55 -12.43
N ASN A 93 12.66 5.43 -11.62
CA ASN A 93 12.08 6.73 -11.23
C ASN A 93 11.64 7.60 -12.43
N PRO A 94 12.41 7.74 -13.53
CA PRO A 94 11.99 8.55 -14.68
C PRO A 94 10.68 8.08 -15.35
N GLY A 95 10.25 6.83 -15.12
CA GLY A 95 9.02 6.27 -15.70
C GLY A 95 7.92 5.89 -14.69
N HIS A 96 8.23 5.68 -13.41
CA HIS A 96 7.30 5.13 -12.41
C HIS A 96 6.95 6.07 -11.27
N TRP A 97 7.90 6.94 -10.87
CA TRP A 97 7.73 7.92 -9.80
C TRP A 97 8.31 9.25 -10.23
N THR A 98 7.51 9.96 -11.03
CA THR A 98 7.92 11.22 -11.66
C THR A 98 7.74 12.40 -10.69
N GLU A 99 8.37 13.54 -11.02
CA GLU A 99 8.25 14.75 -10.21
C GLU A 99 6.81 15.25 -10.07
N ASP A 100 6.01 15.13 -11.12
CA ASP A 100 4.60 15.52 -11.09
C ASP A 100 3.77 14.56 -10.23
N MET A 101 4.06 13.26 -10.23
CA MET A 101 3.44 12.31 -9.31
C MET A 101 3.83 12.59 -7.87
N ARG A 102 5.10 12.89 -7.60
CA ARG A 102 5.59 13.31 -6.27
C ARG A 102 4.84 14.55 -5.79
N ASP A 103 4.82 15.60 -6.61
CA ASP A 103 4.21 16.88 -6.23
C ASP A 103 2.69 16.71 -6.03
N GLU A 104 2.01 15.91 -6.86
CA GLU A 104 0.59 15.56 -6.68
C GLU A 104 0.33 14.75 -5.40
N ALA A 105 1.22 13.83 -5.04
CA ALA A 105 1.11 13.00 -3.85
C ALA A 105 1.39 13.76 -2.55
N LEU A 106 2.17 14.84 -2.62
CA LEU A 106 2.46 15.74 -1.51
C LEU A 106 1.38 16.79 -1.28
N GLU A 107 0.50 17.08 -2.26
CA GLU A 107 -0.58 18.06 -2.11
C GLU A 107 -1.42 17.85 -0.82
N PRO A 108 -1.85 16.61 -0.47
CA PRO A 108 -2.62 16.38 0.76
C PRO A 108 -1.83 16.58 2.06
N ALA A 109 -0.49 16.68 1.99
CA ALA A 109 0.38 16.86 3.15
C ALA A 109 0.30 18.27 3.76
N ASP A 110 -0.40 19.21 3.11
CA ASP A 110 -0.71 20.54 3.67
C ASP A 110 0.56 21.27 4.12
N LEU A 111 1.47 21.51 3.17
CA LEU A 111 2.77 22.15 3.38
C LEU A 111 2.73 23.67 3.15
N TYR A 112 1.63 24.34 3.52
CA TYR A 112 1.43 25.75 3.17
C TYR A 112 2.18 26.77 4.05
N ASP A 113 2.74 26.35 5.20
CA ASP A 113 3.59 27.21 6.05
C ASP A 113 5.05 26.72 6.02
N ALA A 114 5.94 27.56 5.49
CA ALA A 114 7.36 27.25 5.35
C ALA A 114 8.10 26.99 6.67
N ARG A 115 7.50 27.36 7.82
CA ARG A 115 8.07 27.16 9.15
C ARG A 115 7.73 25.83 9.80
N LEU A 116 6.87 25.01 9.18
CA LEU A 116 6.51 23.69 9.72
C LEU A 116 7.77 22.83 9.90
N LYS A 117 7.84 22.10 11.02
CA LYS A 117 8.84 21.04 11.23
C LYS A 117 8.36 19.77 10.54
N VAL A 118 9.09 19.30 9.56
CA VAL A 118 8.71 18.16 8.73
C VAL A 118 9.74 17.05 8.88
N VAL A 119 9.28 15.82 9.09
CA VAL A 119 10.12 14.63 8.97
C VAL A 119 9.72 13.84 7.75
N ASP A 120 10.70 13.50 6.91
CA ASP A 120 10.60 12.57 5.79
C ASP A 120 11.21 11.22 6.22
N VAL A 121 10.35 10.28 6.61
CA VAL A 121 10.73 8.96 7.11
C VAL A 121 10.78 7.95 5.99
N GLY A 122 11.90 7.24 5.89
CA GLY A 122 12.24 6.45 4.71
C GLY A 122 12.58 7.33 3.52
N GLY A 123 13.15 8.51 3.76
CA GLY A 123 13.38 9.51 2.71
C GLY A 123 14.45 9.11 1.68
N GLY A 124 15.22 8.04 1.94
CA GLY A 124 16.15 7.44 0.99
C GLY A 124 17.14 8.45 0.38
N THR A 125 17.16 8.52 -0.94
CA THR A 125 18.02 9.46 -1.69
C THR A 125 17.51 10.90 -1.69
N GLY A 126 16.40 11.19 -1.01
CA GLY A 126 15.82 12.52 -0.85
C GLY A 126 14.90 12.95 -2.00
N PHE A 127 14.41 12.02 -2.84
CA PHE A 127 13.53 12.38 -3.96
C PHE A 127 12.24 13.08 -3.52
N THR A 128 11.59 12.56 -2.48
CA THR A 128 10.40 13.17 -1.87
C THR A 128 10.76 14.46 -1.15
N THR A 129 11.89 14.46 -0.43
CA THR A 129 12.40 15.65 0.26
C THR A 129 12.61 16.82 -0.69
N LEU A 130 13.08 16.59 -1.93
CA LEU A 130 13.18 17.63 -2.96
C LEU A 130 11.84 18.31 -3.26
N GLY A 131 10.72 17.60 -3.14
CA GLY A 131 9.37 18.18 -3.25
C GLY A 131 8.97 18.95 -1.98
N ILE A 132 9.34 18.45 -0.79
CA ILE A 132 9.05 19.10 0.50
C ILE A 132 9.74 20.47 0.59
N VAL A 133 11.03 20.55 0.21
CA VAL A 133 11.83 21.79 0.33
C VAL A 133 11.44 22.88 -0.67
N LYS A 134 10.56 22.57 -1.65
CA LYS A 134 9.92 23.61 -2.49
C LYS A 134 8.97 24.50 -1.67
N HIS A 135 8.49 23.99 -0.53
CA HIS A 135 7.48 24.65 0.29
C HIS A 135 7.97 24.96 1.71
N ILE A 136 8.87 24.14 2.24
CA ILE A 136 9.38 24.22 3.61
C ILE A 136 10.84 24.65 3.61
N TYR A 137 11.23 25.50 4.56
CA TYR A 137 12.65 25.82 4.71
C TYR A 137 13.47 24.56 5.00
N PRO A 138 14.54 24.26 4.23
CA PRO A 138 15.26 22.99 4.35
C PRO A 138 15.77 22.71 5.77
N LYS A 139 16.22 23.74 6.51
CA LYS A 139 16.61 23.64 7.93
C LYS A 139 15.52 23.12 8.89
N ASN A 140 14.25 23.12 8.48
CA ASN A 140 13.12 22.58 9.24
C ASN A 140 12.74 21.16 8.79
N VAL A 141 13.46 20.59 7.83
CA VAL A 141 13.21 19.25 7.28
C VAL A 141 14.26 18.28 7.81
N THR A 142 13.79 17.16 8.34
CA THR A 142 14.64 16.03 8.74
C THR A 142 14.36 14.83 7.84
N ILE A 143 15.40 14.31 7.18
CA ILE A 143 15.37 13.03 6.45
C ILE A 143 15.83 11.94 7.41
N LEU A 144 15.03 10.88 7.56
CA LEU A 144 15.40 9.67 8.31
C LEU A 144 15.32 8.46 7.38
N ASP A 145 16.38 7.65 7.33
CA ASP A 145 16.38 6.37 6.61
C ASP A 145 17.31 5.36 7.28
N GLN A 146 17.06 4.05 7.12
CA GLN A 146 17.93 2.99 7.64
C GLN A 146 19.16 2.73 6.75
N SER A 147 19.22 3.34 5.56
CA SER A 147 20.19 3.02 4.50
C SER A 147 21.26 4.10 4.38
N PRO A 148 22.45 3.94 5.00
CA PRO A 148 23.49 4.98 5.00
C PRO A 148 23.95 5.37 3.58
N HIS A 149 23.95 4.42 2.64
CA HIS A 149 24.30 4.67 1.24
C HIS A 149 23.28 5.53 0.49
N GLN A 150 21.99 5.47 0.84
CA GLN A 150 20.97 6.33 0.26
C GLN A 150 21.07 7.74 0.84
N LEU A 151 21.26 7.84 2.16
CA LEU A 151 21.47 9.11 2.84
C LEU A 151 22.69 9.86 2.30
N GLU A 152 23.75 9.14 1.90
CA GLU A 152 24.91 9.76 1.27
C GLU A 152 24.58 10.41 -0.08
N LYS A 153 23.73 9.79 -0.90
CA LYS A 153 23.22 10.42 -2.12
C LYS A 153 22.35 11.64 -1.82
N ALA A 154 21.56 11.61 -0.74
CA ALA A 154 20.78 12.78 -0.32
C ALA A 154 21.68 13.96 0.08
N ARG A 155 22.78 13.70 0.81
CA ARG A 155 23.77 14.71 1.22
C ARG A 155 24.48 15.40 0.04
N GLN A 156 24.56 14.74 -1.11
CA GLN A 156 25.20 15.29 -2.32
C GLN A 156 24.32 16.30 -3.07
N LYS A 157 23.03 16.42 -2.71
CA LYS A 157 22.09 17.34 -3.37
C LYS A 157 22.14 18.73 -2.74
N GLU A 158 22.35 19.76 -3.56
CA GLU A 158 22.49 21.15 -3.10
C GLU A 158 21.27 21.62 -2.31
N GLU A 159 20.08 21.29 -2.80
CA GLU A 159 18.79 21.70 -2.24
C GLU A 159 18.52 21.09 -0.87
N LEU A 160 19.22 20.01 -0.52
CA LEU A 160 19.05 19.26 0.73
C LEU A 160 20.17 19.51 1.74
N LYS A 161 21.17 20.36 1.43
CA LYS A 161 22.34 20.58 2.29
C LYS A 161 22.01 21.08 3.69
N GLU A 162 20.96 21.89 3.80
CA GLU A 162 20.49 22.42 5.09
C GLU A 162 19.52 21.47 5.82
N CYS A 163 19.04 20.41 5.18
CA CYS A 163 18.22 19.40 5.83
C CYS A 163 19.03 18.64 6.88
N THR A 164 18.39 18.27 7.98
CA THR A 164 18.98 17.33 8.93
C THR A 164 18.85 15.91 8.38
N ILE A 165 19.94 15.15 8.31
CA ILE A 165 19.92 13.79 7.74
C ILE A 165 20.42 12.80 8.80
N ILE A 166 19.56 11.88 9.21
CA ILE A 166 19.85 10.91 10.28
C ILE A 166 19.57 9.47 9.86
N GLU A 167 20.38 8.54 10.35
CA GLU A 167 20.12 7.11 10.22
C GLU A 167 19.14 6.67 11.32
N GLY A 168 18.10 5.91 10.97
CA GLY A 168 17.11 5.45 11.96
C GLY A 168 16.08 4.47 11.41
N ASP A 169 15.30 3.86 12.31
CA ASP A 169 14.22 2.94 11.98
C ASP A 169 12.86 3.66 12.02
N ALA A 170 12.04 3.50 10.99
CA ALA A 170 10.70 4.09 10.91
C ALA A 170 9.76 3.57 12.03
N GLU A 171 10.04 2.38 12.55
CA GLU A 171 9.28 1.75 13.64
C GLU A 171 9.76 2.15 15.05
N GLU A 172 10.81 2.97 15.15
CA GLU A 172 11.40 3.44 16.41
C GLU A 172 12.13 4.77 16.18
N LEU A 173 11.36 5.86 16.17
CA LEU A 173 11.88 7.15 15.75
C LEU A 173 12.63 7.87 16.89
N PRO A 174 13.80 8.46 16.62
CA PRO A 174 14.60 9.19 17.61
C PRO A 174 14.07 10.60 17.87
N PHE A 175 12.75 10.80 17.81
CA PHE A 175 12.10 12.09 18.08
C PHE A 175 11.27 12.02 19.36
N PRO A 176 11.22 13.11 20.15
CA PRO A 176 10.28 13.21 21.26
C PRO A 176 8.82 13.14 20.79
N THR A 177 7.94 12.75 21.70
CA THR A 177 6.49 12.86 21.49
C THR A 177 6.11 14.32 21.24
N ASP A 178 5.14 14.57 20.36
CA ASP A 178 4.62 15.91 20.05
C ASP A 178 5.70 16.92 19.61
N SER A 179 6.61 16.53 18.70
CA SER A 179 7.78 17.33 18.31
C SER A 179 7.74 17.88 16.88
N VAL A 180 7.02 17.23 15.95
CA VAL A 180 6.96 17.61 14.52
C VAL A 180 5.55 18.00 14.08
N ASP A 181 5.45 18.83 13.05
CA ASP A 181 4.16 19.33 12.52
C ASP A 181 3.64 18.45 11.37
N ARG A 182 4.55 17.84 10.61
CA ARG A 182 4.25 16.92 9.51
C ARG A 182 5.15 15.68 9.56
N TYR A 183 4.52 14.54 9.34
CA TYR A 183 5.18 13.26 9.11
C TYR A 183 4.90 12.87 7.67
N ILE A 184 5.93 12.69 6.86
CA ILE A 184 5.81 12.25 5.47
C ILE A 184 6.63 10.99 5.31
N SER A 185 6.12 10.01 4.58
CA SER A 185 6.89 8.83 4.17
C SER A 185 6.39 8.39 2.81
N ALA A 186 7.27 8.28 1.83
CA ALA A 186 6.93 7.93 0.46
C ALA A 186 7.79 6.79 -0.07
N GLY A 187 7.14 5.71 -0.53
CA GLY A 187 7.83 4.54 -1.08
C GLY A 187 8.69 3.79 -0.05
N SER A 188 8.30 3.84 1.23
CA SER A 188 9.02 3.19 2.33
C SER A 188 8.20 2.14 3.06
N ILE A 189 6.90 2.37 3.26
CA ILE A 189 6.02 1.53 4.09
C ILE A 189 5.89 0.09 3.59
N GLU A 190 6.05 -0.12 2.28
CA GLU A 190 6.11 -1.44 1.63
C GLU A 190 7.28 -2.32 2.13
N TYR A 191 8.26 -1.72 2.79
CA TYR A 191 9.45 -2.36 3.32
C TYR A 191 9.44 -2.51 4.85
N TRP A 192 8.42 -2.02 5.55
CA TRP A 192 8.36 -2.10 7.01
C TRP A 192 7.86 -3.49 7.43
N PRO A 193 8.60 -4.24 8.29
CA PRO A 193 8.11 -5.49 8.85
C PRO A 193 6.76 -5.36 9.56
N ASP A 194 6.58 -4.29 10.33
CA ASP A 194 5.36 -3.95 11.07
C ASP A 194 4.88 -2.53 10.71
N PRO A 195 4.13 -2.36 9.60
CA PRO A 195 3.62 -1.06 9.17
C PRO A 195 2.81 -0.34 10.24
N GLN A 196 2.01 -1.09 11.02
CA GLN A 196 1.17 -0.53 12.06
C GLN A 196 1.99 0.15 13.17
N ARG A 197 3.19 -0.36 13.47
CA ARG A 197 4.14 0.25 14.41
C ARG A 197 4.74 1.55 13.89
N GLY A 198 5.12 1.59 12.60
CA GLY A 198 5.57 2.84 11.99
C GLY A 198 4.49 3.92 11.97
N ILE A 199 3.22 3.56 11.70
CA ILE A 199 2.09 4.49 11.80
C ILE A 199 1.83 4.92 13.25
N LYS A 200 2.05 4.03 14.24
CA LYS A 200 2.01 4.39 15.67
C LYS A 200 3.06 5.45 16.00
N GLU A 201 4.29 5.26 15.54
CA GLU A 201 5.37 6.23 15.73
C GLU A 201 5.07 7.58 15.07
N ALA A 202 4.51 7.57 13.85
CA ALA A 202 4.02 8.79 13.19
C ALA A 202 3.03 9.55 14.08
N TYR A 203 2.08 8.85 14.71
CA TYR A 203 1.15 9.47 15.65
C TYR A 203 1.87 10.07 16.85
N ARG A 204 2.78 9.31 17.48
CA ARG A 204 3.51 9.74 18.69
C ARG A 204 4.28 11.04 18.46
N VAL A 205 5.05 11.14 17.37
CA VAL A 205 5.95 12.28 17.12
C VAL A 205 5.22 13.53 16.64
N LEU A 206 4.06 13.40 16.02
CA LEU A 206 3.27 14.54 15.58
C LEU A 206 2.72 15.35 16.76
N LYS A 207 2.72 16.68 16.65
CA LYS A 207 2.03 17.59 17.57
C LYS A 207 0.50 17.47 17.44
N LEU A 208 -0.22 18.04 18.41
CA LEU A 208 -1.67 18.29 18.27
C LEU A 208 -1.97 19.11 17.00
N GLY A 209 -2.87 18.61 16.15
CA GLY A 209 -3.18 19.19 14.84
C GLY A 209 -2.18 18.83 13.74
N GLY A 210 -1.11 18.11 14.07
CA GLY A 210 -0.15 17.60 13.10
C GLY A 210 -0.76 16.56 12.15
N LEU A 211 -0.17 16.43 10.96
CA LEU A 211 -0.68 15.59 9.88
C LEU A 211 0.38 14.57 9.47
N ALA A 212 -0.03 13.30 9.40
CA ALA A 212 0.74 12.23 8.77
C ALA A 212 0.29 12.07 7.31
N CYS A 213 1.25 11.88 6.41
CA CYS A 213 1.06 11.61 5.00
C CYS A 213 1.92 10.40 4.60
N ILE A 214 1.27 9.31 4.22
CA ILE A 214 1.91 8.08 3.76
C ILE A 214 1.61 7.90 2.28
N ILE A 215 2.67 7.79 1.50
CA ILE A 215 2.61 7.57 0.06
C ILE A 215 3.19 6.18 -0.20
N GLY A 216 2.40 5.30 -0.81
CA GLY A 216 2.82 3.93 -1.03
C GLY A 216 2.03 3.21 -2.12
N PRO A 217 2.49 2.02 -2.53
CA PRO A 217 1.83 1.25 -3.57
C PRO A 217 0.48 0.72 -3.09
N VAL A 218 -0.41 0.41 -4.04
CA VAL A 218 -1.73 -0.19 -3.77
C VAL A 218 -1.77 -1.60 -4.36
N TYR A 219 -2.43 -2.51 -3.65
CA TYR A 219 -2.63 -3.88 -4.11
C TYR A 219 -3.28 -3.92 -5.52
N PRO A 220 -2.62 -4.56 -6.51
CA PRO A 220 -3.08 -4.53 -7.88
C PRO A 220 -4.36 -5.35 -8.06
N THR A 221 -5.14 -5.07 -9.10
CA THR A 221 -6.38 -5.82 -9.38
C THR A 221 -6.18 -6.97 -10.37
N PHE A 222 -5.21 -6.85 -11.29
CA PHE A 222 -4.93 -7.88 -12.28
C PHE A 222 -4.30 -9.13 -11.65
N TRP A 223 -4.72 -10.33 -12.05
CA TRP A 223 -4.36 -11.58 -11.39
C TRP A 223 -2.84 -11.87 -11.41
N LEU A 224 -2.17 -11.59 -12.53
CA LEU A 224 -0.73 -11.83 -12.65
C LEU A 224 0.07 -10.83 -11.82
N SER A 225 -0.36 -9.57 -11.76
CA SER A 225 0.23 -8.57 -10.88
C SER A 225 0.03 -8.93 -9.42
N ARG A 226 -1.17 -9.41 -9.03
CA ARG A 226 -1.42 -9.92 -7.67
C ARG A 226 -0.46 -11.03 -7.27
N PHE A 227 -0.26 -11.99 -8.17
CA PHE A 227 0.71 -13.07 -7.95
C PHE A 227 2.11 -12.52 -7.66
N PHE A 228 2.62 -11.60 -8.48
CA PHE A 228 3.94 -11.02 -8.25
C PHE A 228 4.01 -10.08 -7.05
N ALA A 229 2.94 -9.34 -6.74
CA ALA A 229 2.85 -8.51 -5.53
C ALA A 229 3.00 -9.37 -4.28
N ASP A 230 2.22 -10.45 -4.19
CA ASP A 230 2.23 -11.35 -3.03
C ASP A 230 3.60 -12.02 -2.81
N MET A 231 4.42 -12.15 -3.87
CA MET A 231 5.76 -12.75 -3.82
C MET A 231 6.88 -11.76 -3.52
N TRP A 232 6.67 -10.45 -3.70
CA TRP A 232 7.77 -9.49 -3.75
C TRP A 232 7.90 -8.63 -2.49
N MET A 233 6.94 -7.74 -2.26
CA MET A 233 6.95 -6.82 -1.12
C MET A 233 5.53 -6.53 -0.66
N LEU A 234 5.38 -5.73 0.39
CA LEU A 234 4.06 -5.38 0.88
C LEU A 234 3.35 -4.44 -0.11
N PHE A 235 2.25 -4.90 -0.68
CA PHE A 235 1.29 -4.08 -1.43
C PHE A 235 -0.01 -4.02 -0.64
N PRO A 236 -0.20 -3.02 0.23
CA PRO A 236 -1.41 -2.92 1.03
C PRO A 236 -2.62 -2.56 0.17
N LYS A 237 -3.80 -2.98 0.60
CA LYS A 237 -5.06 -2.45 0.08
C LYS A 237 -5.28 -1.03 0.62
N GLU A 238 -6.08 -0.25 -0.09
CA GLU A 238 -6.51 1.09 0.34
C GLU A 238 -7.15 1.05 1.74
N GLU A 239 -7.94 0.01 2.02
CA GLU A 239 -8.61 -0.17 3.31
C GLU A 239 -7.61 -0.45 4.44
N GLU A 240 -6.50 -1.14 4.16
CA GLU A 240 -5.47 -1.46 5.17
C GLU A 240 -4.76 -0.19 5.64
N TYR A 241 -4.42 0.73 4.72
CA TYR A 241 -3.89 2.04 5.09
C TYR A 241 -4.85 2.81 6.00
N ILE A 242 -6.13 2.88 5.62
CA ILE A 242 -7.15 3.59 6.40
C ILE A 242 -7.30 2.97 7.79
N GLU A 243 -7.30 1.64 7.87
CA GLU A 243 -7.36 0.92 9.14
C GLU A 243 -6.15 1.20 10.03
N TRP A 244 -4.93 1.21 9.48
CA TRP A 244 -3.72 1.47 10.26
C TRP A 244 -3.75 2.86 10.90
N PHE A 245 -4.17 3.87 10.13
CA PHE A 245 -4.34 5.24 10.64
C PHE A 245 -5.42 5.30 11.74
N LYS A 246 -6.58 4.71 11.51
CA LYS A 246 -7.68 4.70 12.49
C LYS A 246 -7.29 3.98 13.78
N LYS A 247 -6.64 2.82 13.68
CA LYS A 247 -6.15 2.04 14.83
C LYS A 247 -5.12 2.83 15.62
N ALA A 248 -4.24 3.57 14.96
CA ALA A 248 -3.28 4.45 15.61
C ALA A 248 -3.89 5.71 16.24
N GLY A 249 -5.19 5.98 16.03
CA GLY A 249 -5.91 7.10 16.66
C GLY A 249 -6.05 8.35 15.78
N PHE A 250 -5.55 8.33 14.53
CA PHE A 250 -5.74 9.46 13.61
C PHE A 250 -7.21 9.69 13.29
N LYS A 251 -7.58 10.96 13.12
CA LYS A 251 -8.90 11.40 12.66
C LYS A 251 -8.79 11.98 11.25
N ASP A 252 -9.95 12.22 10.63
CA ASP A 252 -10.05 12.82 9.29
C ASP A 252 -9.20 12.10 8.23
N VAL A 253 -9.21 10.76 8.29
CA VAL A 253 -8.39 9.94 7.41
C VAL A 253 -8.89 10.06 5.97
N LYS A 254 -8.02 10.53 5.08
CA LYS A 254 -8.33 10.73 3.64
C LYS A 254 -7.35 9.95 2.79
N LEU A 255 -7.83 9.46 1.64
CA LEU A 255 -7.02 8.76 0.66
C LEU A 255 -7.18 9.43 -0.70
N LYS A 256 -6.07 9.82 -1.30
CA LYS A 256 -5.96 10.29 -2.68
C LYS A 256 -5.21 9.22 -3.48
N ARG A 257 -5.77 8.80 -4.61
CA ARG A 257 -5.07 7.90 -5.53
C ARG A 257 -4.09 8.70 -6.38
N ILE A 258 -2.95 8.11 -6.68
CA ILE A 258 -1.88 8.73 -7.45
C ILE A 258 -1.49 7.82 -8.61
N GLY A 259 -1.19 8.44 -9.74
CA GLY A 259 -0.82 7.75 -10.97
C GLY A 259 -0.21 8.72 -11.97
N PRO A 260 0.55 8.24 -12.95
CA PRO A 260 1.15 9.11 -13.95
C PRO A 260 0.06 9.75 -14.82
N LYS A 261 0.25 11.03 -15.19
CA LYS A 261 -0.70 11.80 -15.99
C LYS A 261 -1.04 11.19 -17.34
N TRP A 262 -0.11 10.41 -17.91
CA TRP A 262 -0.31 9.70 -19.17
C TRP A 262 -1.23 8.49 -19.04
N TYR A 263 -1.52 7.99 -17.84
CA TYR A 263 -2.39 6.83 -17.68
C TYR A 263 -3.87 7.18 -17.89
N ARG A 264 -4.37 6.90 -19.10
CA ARG A 264 -5.76 7.15 -19.53
C ARG A 264 -6.62 5.89 -19.38
N GLY A 265 -6.99 5.49 -18.16
CA GLY A 265 -7.81 4.27 -17.99
C GLY A 265 -8.48 4.08 -16.63
N VAL A 266 -9.77 3.74 -16.65
CA VAL A 266 -10.50 3.23 -15.47
C VAL A 266 -10.21 1.73 -15.33
N ARG A 267 -9.35 1.37 -14.38
CA ARG A 267 -9.24 0.05 -13.70
C ARG A 267 -9.15 -1.24 -14.54
N ARG A 268 -9.23 -1.21 -15.88
CA ARG A 268 -9.42 -2.43 -16.69
C ARG A 268 -8.12 -3.24 -16.85
N HIS A 269 -6.96 -2.60 -16.70
CA HIS A 269 -5.64 -3.25 -16.58
C HIS A 269 -5.05 -3.18 -15.15
N GLY A 270 -5.71 -2.48 -14.23
CA GLY A 270 -5.55 -2.71 -12.79
C GLY A 270 -4.34 -2.13 -12.07
N LEU A 271 -3.56 -1.24 -12.70
CA LEU A 271 -2.50 -0.51 -12.01
C LEU A 271 -3.04 0.80 -11.44
N ILE A 272 -3.42 0.79 -10.17
CA ILE A 272 -3.25 1.99 -9.35
C ILE A 272 -1.77 1.97 -8.94
N MET A 273 -1.00 2.97 -9.36
CA MET A 273 0.44 3.01 -9.06
C MET A 273 0.70 3.26 -7.58
N GLY A 274 -0.17 4.02 -6.90
CA GLY A 274 -0.12 4.17 -5.46
C GLY A 274 -1.28 4.98 -4.88
N CYS A 275 -1.17 5.30 -3.61
CA CYS A 275 -2.05 6.23 -2.91
C CYS A 275 -1.25 7.14 -1.98
N SER A 276 -1.81 8.31 -1.68
CA SER A 276 -1.41 9.22 -0.61
C SER A 276 -2.51 9.20 0.45
N VAL A 277 -2.18 8.74 1.65
CA VAL A 277 -3.10 8.59 2.77
C VAL A 277 -2.69 9.56 3.86
N THR A 278 -3.65 10.36 4.31
CA THR A 278 -3.43 11.36 5.35
C THR A 278 -4.32 11.14 6.55
N GLY A 279 -3.87 11.61 7.70
CA GLY A 279 -4.66 11.64 8.93
C GLY A 279 -4.13 12.67 9.91
N VAL A 280 -5.04 13.26 10.68
CA VAL A 280 -4.74 14.36 11.60
C VAL A 280 -4.74 13.84 13.04
N LYS A 281 -3.70 14.22 13.80
CA LYS A 281 -3.63 13.96 15.24
C LYS A 281 -4.51 14.96 15.98
N ARG A 282 -5.53 14.49 16.70
CA ARG A 282 -6.50 15.34 17.43
C ARG A 282 -6.33 15.33 18.95
N GLU A 283 -5.39 14.54 19.47
CA GLU A 283 -5.08 14.42 20.90
C GLU A 283 -3.56 14.42 21.05
N SER A 284 -3.01 14.98 22.14
CA SER A 284 -1.57 14.99 22.43
C SER A 284 -1.12 13.63 23.01
N GLY A 285 0.18 13.35 22.98
CA GLY A 285 0.75 12.17 23.62
C GLY A 285 0.93 10.96 22.69
N ASP A 286 1.03 9.78 23.28
CA ASP A 286 1.18 8.52 22.52
C ASP A 286 -0.15 8.06 21.92
N SER A 287 -0.07 7.22 20.90
CA SER A 287 -1.23 6.57 20.30
C SER A 287 -2.00 5.73 21.33
N PRO A 288 -3.35 5.70 21.26
CA PRO A 288 -4.15 4.78 22.08
C PRO A 288 -3.91 3.29 21.71
N LEU A 289 -3.23 3.03 20.60
CA LEU A 289 -2.93 1.68 20.13
C LEU A 289 -1.88 1.00 21.00
N GLN A 290 -2.28 -0.11 21.61
CA GLN A 290 -1.35 -1.01 22.29
C GLN A 290 -0.91 -2.10 21.32
N LEU A 291 0.40 -2.19 21.10
CA LEU A 291 1.04 -3.22 20.31
C LEU A 291 1.85 -4.11 21.24
N GLY A 292 1.95 -5.40 20.88
CA GLY A 292 2.88 -6.32 21.54
C GLY A 292 4.35 -5.92 21.34
N PRO A 293 5.28 -6.71 21.90
CA PRO A 293 6.71 -6.49 21.66
C PRO A 293 7.00 -6.46 20.16
N LYS A 294 7.95 -5.61 19.75
CA LYS A 294 8.45 -5.60 18.38
C LYS A 294 8.92 -7.01 18.07
N VAL A 295 8.39 -7.62 17.02
CA VAL A 295 8.85 -8.93 16.59
C VAL A 295 10.28 -8.74 16.12
N GLU A 296 11.25 -9.26 16.87
CA GLU A 296 12.65 -9.21 16.44
C GLU A 296 12.78 -9.89 15.07
N ASP A 297 13.51 -9.25 14.17
CA ASP A 297 13.91 -9.87 12.91
C ASP A 297 14.51 -11.24 13.19
N VAL A 298 13.98 -12.26 12.52
CA VAL A 298 14.49 -13.64 12.66
C VAL A 298 15.96 -13.64 12.26
N LYS A 299 16.87 -13.70 13.23
CA LYS A 299 18.34 -13.76 13.06
C LYS A 299 18.83 -15.07 12.42
N LYS A 300 17.91 -15.99 12.08
CA LYS A 300 18.28 -17.31 11.55
C LYS A 300 18.84 -17.15 10.14
N PRO A 301 20.01 -17.73 9.84
CA PRO A 301 20.51 -17.75 8.48
C PRO A 301 19.52 -18.52 7.60
N VAL A 302 19.09 -17.88 6.53
CA VAL A 302 18.35 -18.53 5.44
C VAL A 302 19.23 -19.58 4.79
N ASN A 303 18.64 -20.71 4.44
CA ASN A 303 19.29 -21.69 3.58
C ASN A 303 19.70 -21.02 2.25
N PRO A 304 20.95 -21.13 1.78
CA PRO A 304 21.41 -20.52 0.54
C PRO A 304 20.54 -20.83 -0.69
N PHE A 305 19.97 -22.04 -0.78
CA PHE A 305 19.05 -22.41 -1.86
C PHE A 305 17.72 -21.67 -1.76
N ALA A 306 17.19 -21.52 -0.55
CA ALA A 306 15.96 -20.75 -0.32
C ALA A 306 16.20 -19.27 -0.61
N PHE A 307 17.36 -18.72 -0.23
CA PHE A 307 17.77 -17.37 -0.58
C PHE A 307 17.88 -17.18 -2.10
N LEU A 308 18.57 -18.08 -2.81
CA LEU A 308 18.71 -18.00 -4.27
C LEU A 308 17.35 -18.08 -4.98
N LEU A 309 16.48 -19.00 -4.56
CA LEU A 309 15.13 -19.11 -5.11
C LEU A 309 14.32 -17.82 -4.89
N ARG A 310 14.35 -17.28 -3.67
CA ARG A 310 13.71 -15.99 -3.34
C ARG A 310 14.28 -14.85 -4.17
N PHE A 311 15.59 -14.80 -4.35
CA PHE A 311 16.26 -13.78 -5.16
C PHE A 311 15.82 -13.85 -6.63
N ILE A 312 15.76 -15.04 -7.23
CA ILE A 312 15.27 -15.23 -8.59
C ILE A 312 13.81 -14.79 -8.71
N LEU A 313 12.93 -15.26 -7.80
CA LEU A 313 11.52 -14.88 -7.81
C LEU A 313 11.31 -13.37 -7.63
N GLY A 314 12.03 -12.75 -6.70
CA GLY A 314 12.02 -11.31 -6.49
C GLY A 314 12.52 -10.53 -7.70
N THR A 315 13.54 -11.05 -8.40
CA THR A 315 14.04 -10.45 -9.65
C THR A 315 13.03 -10.54 -10.79
N VAL A 316 12.35 -11.69 -10.93
CA VAL A 316 11.27 -11.85 -11.93
C VAL A 316 10.10 -10.92 -11.62
N ALA A 317 9.68 -10.84 -10.36
CA ALA A 317 8.63 -9.91 -9.92
C ALA A 317 9.01 -8.45 -10.19
N ALA A 318 10.24 -8.04 -9.82
CA ALA A 318 10.75 -6.71 -10.08
C ALA A 318 10.76 -6.39 -11.58
N THR A 319 11.23 -7.34 -12.41
CA THR A 319 11.26 -7.20 -13.87
C THR A 319 9.84 -7.01 -14.43
N TYR A 320 8.88 -7.79 -13.95
CA TYR A 320 7.48 -7.64 -14.35
C TYR A 320 6.95 -6.23 -14.03
N TYR A 321 7.20 -5.73 -12.82
CA TYR A 321 6.76 -4.40 -12.41
C TYR A 321 7.47 -3.25 -13.11
N VAL A 322 8.67 -3.46 -13.66
CA VAL A 322 9.38 -2.48 -14.52
C VAL A 322 8.84 -2.50 -15.95
N LEU A 323 8.61 -3.68 -16.51
CA LEU A 323 8.18 -3.83 -17.91
C LEU A 323 6.73 -3.37 -18.13
N VAL A 324 5.84 -3.55 -17.15
CA VAL A 324 4.43 -3.18 -17.29
C VAL A 324 4.25 -1.67 -17.54
N PRO A 325 4.85 -0.75 -16.76
CA PRO A 325 4.71 0.69 -17.02
C PRO A 325 5.42 1.14 -18.29
N ILE A 326 6.55 0.53 -18.66
CA ILE A 326 7.20 0.77 -19.97
C ILE A 326 6.25 0.39 -21.11
N TYR A 327 5.63 -0.79 -21.04
CA TYR A 327 4.64 -1.23 -22.03
C TYR A 327 3.43 -0.29 -22.09
N MET A 328 2.91 0.13 -20.94
CA MET A 328 1.79 1.07 -20.86
C MET A 328 2.16 2.46 -21.40
N TRP A 329 3.39 2.94 -21.15
CA TRP A 329 3.89 4.21 -21.69
C TRP A 329 4.06 4.16 -23.21
N ILE A 330 4.64 3.09 -23.76
CA ILE A 330 4.72 2.88 -25.22
C ILE A 330 3.31 2.84 -25.82
N LYS A 331 2.38 2.12 -25.17
CA LYS A 331 0.99 2.06 -25.61
C LYS A 331 0.32 3.44 -25.61
N ASP A 332 0.60 4.29 -24.63
CA ASP A 332 0.10 5.67 -24.57
C ASP A 332 0.55 6.54 -25.76
N GLN A 333 1.78 6.34 -26.24
CA GLN A 333 2.30 7.04 -27.42
C GLN A 333 1.61 6.62 -28.73
N ILE A 334 1.12 5.38 -28.78
CA ILE A 334 0.51 4.80 -29.98
C ILE A 334 -1.02 5.00 -30.00
N VAL A 335 -1.67 4.96 -28.82
CA VAL A 335 -3.14 5.04 -28.71
C VAL A 335 -3.61 6.51 -28.77
N PRO A 336 -4.54 6.85 -29.69
CA PRO A 336 -5.05 8.22 -29.85
C PRO A 336 -5.60 8.81 -28.54
N LYS A 337 -5.41 10.13 -28.37
CA LYS A 337 -5.97 10.90 -27.24
C LYS A 337 -7.50 10.75 -27.21
N GLY A 338 -8.04 10.33 -26.05
CA GLY A 338 -9.48 10.09 -25.85
C GLY A 338 -9.92 8.62 -25.86
N GLN A 339 -9.04 7.68 -26.21
CA GLN A 339 -9.31 6.24 -26.07
C GLN A 339 -8.69 5.67 -24.78
N PRO A 340 -9.36 4.71 -24.10
CA PRO A 340 -8.83 4.08 -22.90
C PRO A 340 -7.64 3.16 -23.21
N ILE A 341 -6.63 3.16 -22.32
CA ILE A 341 -5.39 2.38 -22.40
C ILE A 341 -5.46 1.12 -21.52
#